data_AF-A0A956R5F4-F1
#
_entry.id   AF-A0A956R5F4-F1
#
_cell.length_a   1.000
_cell.length_b   1.000
_cell.length_c   1.000
_cell.angle_alpha   90.00
_cell.angle_beta   90.00
_cell.angle_gamma   90.00
#
_symmetry.space_group_name_H-M   'P 1'
#
loop_
_entity.id
_entity.type
_entity.pdbx_description
1 polymer ?
#
loop_
_entity_poly.entity_id
_entity_poly.type
_entity_poly.pdbx_seq_one_letter_code
_entity_poly.pdbx_strand_id
1 'polypeptide(L)'
;MQTLTRALWRYGGMIVRPRSTAGALRDDEGAFDGVWLGLLYVLGVGVLEILRGVAAARVTADLGGALMLLATVGRVLVVPIVVLVACETALGRTRAHRRGLMLAPLLLVVSVAHELAAHGWAAPRYVPEIAGGVLSVALALWVRSAVAPRSEEAT
;
A
#
# COMPACT_ATOMS: atom_id res chain seq x y z
N MET A 1 -11.71 1.16 20.66
CA MET A 1 -11.37 2.49 20.08
C MET A 1 -9.88 2.80 20.11
N GLN A 2 -9.12 2.49 21.17
CA GLN A 2 -7.69 2.81 21.27
C GLN A 2 -6.82 2.23 20.11
N THR A 3 -7.13 1.03 19.61
CA THR A 3 -6.37 0.37 18.53
C THR A 3 -6.49 1.09 17.18
N LEU A 4 -7.71 1.51 16.82
CA LEU A 4 -7.96 2.22 15.56
C LEU A 4 -7.28 3.59 15.56
N THR A 5 -7.41 4.33 16.66
CA THR A 5 -6.75 5.64 16.82
C THR A 5 -5.24 5.49 16.72
N ARG A 6 -4.64 4.45 17.31
CA ARG A 6 -3.20 4.19 17.22
C ARG A 6 -2.76 3.84 15.79
N ALA A 7 -3.56 3.07 15.05
CA ALA A 7 -3.29 2.76 13.64
C ALA A 7 -3.35 4.03 12.77
N LEU A 8 -4.39 4.86 12.93
CA LEU A 8 -4.52 6.14 12.23
C LEU A 8 -3.36 7.09 12.56
N TRP A 9 -2.95 7.15 13.83
CA TRP A 9 -1.82 7.98 14.26
C TRP A 9 -0.52 7.51 13.63
N ARG A 10 -0.33 6.18 13.47
CA ARG A 10 0.83 5.62 12.76
C ARG A 10 0.81 5.93 11.27
N TYR A 11 -0.31 5.73 10.59
CA TYR A 11 -0.42 6.03 9.15
C TYR A 11 -0.23 7.52 8.88
N GLY A 12 -0.90 8.39 9.64
CA GLY A 12 -0.74 9.84 9.52
C GLY A 12 0.66 10.31 9.93
N GLY A 13 1.20 9.77 11.02
CA GLY A 13 2.57 10.04 11.47
C GLY A 13 3.62 9.65 10.44
N MET A 14 3.39 8.58 9.69
CA MET A 14 4.28 8.15 8.61
C MET A 14 4.32 9.14 7.44
N ILE A 15 3.26 9.93 7.26
CA ILE A 15 3.21 11.01 6.27
C ILE A 15 3.82 12.31 6.82
N VAL A 16 3.48 12.67 8.06
CA VAL A 16 3.83 13.99 8.63
C VAL A 16 5.21 14.00 9.29
N ARG A 17 5.57 12.96 10.05
CA ARG A 17 6.82 12.85 10.83
C ARG A 17 7.45 11.46 10.70
N PRO A 18 7.85 11.06 9.48
CA PRO A 18 8.18 9.68 9.15
C PRO A 18 9.28 9.05 10.01
N ARG A 19 10.38 9.78 10.26
CA ARG A 19 11.51 9.26 11.07
C ARG A 19 11.14 9.03 12.52
N SER A 20 10.39 9.95 13.12
CA SER A 20 9.96 9.85 14.52
C SER A 20 8.95 8.71 14.68
N THR A 21 7.98 8.60 13.78
CA THR A 21 6.99 7.53 13.80
C THR A 21 7.64 6.17 13.60
N ALA A 22 8.55 6.04 12.63
CA ALA A 22 9.23 4.79 12.37
C ALA A 22 10.18 4.36 13.49
N GLY A 23 10.80 5.30 14.21
CA GLY A 23 11.64 5.01 15.37
C GLY A 23 10.85 4.67 16.64
N ALA A 24 9.61 5.15 16.76
CA ALA A 24 8.76 4.92 17.94
C ALA A 24 7.97 3.60 17.92
N LEU A 25 7.91 2.92 16.77
CA LEU A 25 7.20 1.65 16.63
C LEU A 25 7.94 0.52 17.37
N ARG A 26 7.17 -0.27 18.12
CA ARG A 26 7.63 -1.52 18.75
C ARG A 26 7.72 -2.64 17.72
N ASP A 27 8.48 -3.70 18.02
CA ASP A 27 8.74 -4.79 17.06
C ASP A 27 7.50 -5.65 16.72
N ASP A 28 6.51 -5.67 17.61
CA ASP A 28 5.21 -6.33 17.44
C ASP A 28 4.17 -5.44 16.72
N GLU A 29 4.44 -4.14 16.55
CA GLU A 29 3.50 -3.21 15.96
C GLU A 29 3.64 -3.14 14.43
N GLY A 30 2.54 -3.39 13.73
CA GLY A 30 2.41 -3.10 12.30
C GLY A 30 2.67 -4.26 11.35
N ALA A 31 2.73 -5.51 11.85
CA ALA A 31 2.88 -6.70 11.01
C ALA A 31 1.85 -6.82 9.87
N PHE A 32 0.63 -6.33 10.09
CA PHE A 32 -0.47 -6.38 9.13
C PHE A 32 -0.68 -5.08 8.35
N ASP A 33 0.16 -4.06 8.52
CA ASP A 33 -0.08 -2.74 7.91
C ASP A 33 -0.06 -2.82 6.38
N GLY A 34 0.82 -3.65 5.82
CA GLY A 34 0.87 -3.87 4.37
C GLY A 34 -0.42 -4.49 3.83
N VAL A 35 -1.05 -5.37 4.62
CA VAL A 35 -2.34 -5.99 4.25
C VAL A 35 -3.45 -4.95 4.31
N TRP A 36 -3.52 -4.18 5.40
CA TRP A 36 -4.56 -3.16 5.56
C TRP A 36 -4.44 -2.03 4.52
N LEU A 37 -3.23 -1.53 4.28
CA LEU A 37 -2.99 -0.49 3.26
C LEU A 37 -3.20 -1.03 1.85
N GLY A 38 -2.83 -2.28 1.57
CA GLY A 38 -3.13 -2.94 0.31
C GLY A 38 -4.63 -3.12 0.09
N LEU A 39 -5.37 -3.53 1.12
CA LEU A 39 -6.82 -3.65 1.07
C LEU A 39 -7.49 -2.29 0.87
N LEU A 40 -6.99 -1.25 1.54
CA LEU A 40 -7.49 0.11 1.39
C LEU A 40 -7.20 0.66 -0.03
N TYR A 41 -6.06 0.31 -0.61
CA TYR A 41 -5.74 0.62 -2.01
C TYR A 41 -6.72 -0.05 -2.96
N VAL A 42 -6.97 -1.35 -2.78
CA VAL A 42 -7.97 -2.08 -3.58
C VAL A 42 -9.36 -1.46 -3.44
N LEU A 43 -9.74 -1.05 -2.23
CA LEU A 43 -11.03 -0.40 -1.98
C LEU A 43 -11.13 0.98 -2.65
N GLY A 44 -10.10 1.81 -2.53
CA GLY A 44 -10.11 3.16 -3.08
C GLY A 44 -9.97 3.21 -4.61
N VAL A 45 -9.21 2.29 -5.19
CA VAL A 45 -8.81 2.35 -6.62
C VAL A 45 -9.46 1.25 -7.43
N GLY A 46 -9.54 0.05 -6.86
CA GLY A 46 -9.94 -1.16 -7.56
C GLY A 46 -11.43 -1.48 -7.52
N VAL A 47 -12.22 -0.89 -6.62
CA VAL A 47 -13.63 -1.30 -6.42
C VAL A 47 -14.45 -1.20 -7.70
N LEU A 48 -14.33 -0.13 -8.48
CA LEU A 48 -15.10 0.01 -9.72
C LEU A 48 -14.67 -1.01 -10.78
N GLU A 49 -13.36 -1.29 -10.91
CA GLU A 49 -12.86 -2.32 -11.84
C GLU A 49 -13.27 -3.73 -11.39
N ILE A 50 -13.21 -4.00 -10.09
CA ILE A 50 -13.65 -5.28 -9.50
C ILE A 50 -15.15 -5.48 -9.69
N LEU A 51 -15.97 -4.46 -9.44
CA LEU A 51 -17.42 -4.56 -9.64
C LEU A 51 -17.77 -4.81 -11.12
N ARG A 52 -17.05 -4.19 -12.06
CA ARG A 52 -17.17 -4.48 -13.49
C ARG A 52 -16.77 -5.92 -13.82
N GLY A 53 -15.67 -6.41 -13.23
CA GLY A 53 -15.23 -7.80 -13.36
C GLY A 53 -16.24 -8.80 -12.79
N VAL A 54 -16.84 -8.50 -11.64
CA VAL A 54 -17.90 -9.31 -11.01
C VAL A 54 -19.15 -9.33 -11.89
N ALA A 55 -19.56 -8.18 -12.42
CA ALA A 55 -20.71 -8.10 -13.32
C ALA A 55 -20.49 -8.95 -14.58
N ALA A 56 -19.30 -8.86 -15.20
CA ALA A 56 -18.94 -9.71 -16.33
C ALA A 56 -18.94 -11.20 -15.96
N ALA A 57 -18.30 -11.58 -14.85
CA ALA A 57 -18.25 -12.97 -14.40
C ALA A 57 -19.63 -13.56 -14.06
N ARG A 58 -20.55 -12.75 -13.53
CA ARG A 58 -21.95 -13.16 -13.26
C ARG A 58 -22.74 -13.44 -14.54
N VAL A 59 -22.45 -12.70 -15.62
CA VAL A 59 -23.11 -12.89 -16.92
C VAL A 59 -22.62 -14.16 -17.61
N THR A 60 -21.31 -14.45 -17.54
CA THR A 60 -20.74 -15.66 -18.15
C THR A 60 -20.99 -16.93 -17.33
N ALA A 61 -21.07 -16.80 -15.99
CA ALA A 61 -21.35 -17.87 -15.02
C ALA A 61 -20.52 -19.17 -15.22
N ASP A 62 -19.32 -19.06 -15.78
CA ASP A 62 -18.41 -20.17 -16.10
C ASP A 62 -17.03 -19.99 -15.46
N LEU A 63 -16.17 -20.99 -15.64
CA LEU A 63 -14.78 -20.95 -15.16
C LEU A 63 -14.00 -19.77 -15.78
N GLY A 64 -14.35 -19.36 -17.00
CA GLY A 64 -13.76 -18.21 -17.70
C GLY A 64 -14.03 -16.89 -16.98
N GLY A 65 -15.27 -16.65 -16.55
CA GLY A 65 -15.65 -15.49 -15.75
C GLY A 65 -14.90 -15.41 -14.42
N ALA A 66 -14.73 -16.54 -13.73
CA ALA A 66 -13.96 -16.61 -12.49
C ALA A 66 -12.47 -16.27 -12.72
N LEU A 67 -11.87 -16.77 -13.80
CA LEU A 67 -10.48 -16.44 -14.18
C LEU A 67 -10.31 -14.97 -14.56
N MET A 68 -11.28 -14.36 -15.24
CA MET A 68 -11.26 -12.93 -15.57
C MET A 68 -11.35 -12.05 -14.33
N LEU A 69 -12.18 -12.43 -13.36
CA LEU A 69 -12.25 -11.74 -12.06
C LEU A 69 -10.90 -11.85 -11.33
N LEU A 70 -10.32 -13.05 -11.27
CA LEU A 70 -9.01 -13.26 -10.65
C LEU A 70 -7.92 -12.45 -11.34
N ALA A 71 -7.91 -12.39 -12.67
CA ALA A 71 -6.97 -11.59 -13.44
C ALA A 71 -7.13 -10.08 -13.15
N THR A 72 -8.37 -9.61 -12.98
CA THR A 72 -8.67 -8.21 -12.63
C THR A 72 -8.16 -7.86 -11.23
N VAL A 73 -8.47 -8.70 -10.24
CA VAL A 73 -7.95 -8.54 -8.86
C VAL A 73 -6.42 -8.60 -8.85
N GLY A 74 -5.84 -9.56 -9.57
CA GLY A 74 -4.39 -9.69 -9.72
C GLY A 74 -3.77 -8.42 -10.28
N ARG A 75 -4.35 -7.85 -11.34
CA ARG A 75 -3.89 -6.60 -11.97
C ARG A 75 -3.89 -5.43 -11.00
N VAL A 76 -4.95 -5.24 -10.23
CA VAL A 76 -5.06 -4.17 -9.22
C VAL A 76 -3.98 -4.35 -8.13
N LEU A 77 -3.70 -5.60 -7.74
CA LEU A 77 -2.71 -5.91 -6.70
C LEU A 77 -1.25 -5.81 -7.17
N VAL A 78 -0.97 -5.81 -8.48
CA VAL A 78 0.42 -5.74 -8.99
C VAL A 78 1.14 -4.51 -8.43
N VAL A 79 0.52 -3.33 -8.52
CA VAL A 79 1.15 -2.07 -8.10
C VAL A 79 1.55 -2.09 -6.62
N PRO A 80 0.65 -2.32 -5.65
CA PRO A 80 1.03 -2.33 -4.24
C PRO A 80 2.03 -3.45 -3.92
N ILE A 81 1.96 -4.61 -4.58
CA ILE A 81 2.95 -5.69 -4.39
C ILE A 81 4.34 -5.25 -4.87
N VAL A 82 4.43 -4.68 -6.08
CA VAL A 82 5.72 -4.20 -6.64
C VAL A 82 6.32 -3.12 -5.76
N VAL A 83 5.53 -2.16 -5.29
CA VAL A 83 6.00 -1.11 -4.39
C VAL A 83 6.44 -1.66 -3.04
N LEU A 84 5.71 -2.65 -2.49
CA LEU A 84 6.08 -3.30 -1.24
C LEU A 84 7.44 -4.01 -1.34
N VAL A 85 7.67 -4.72 -2.45
CA VAL A 85 8.96 -5.39 -2.75
C VAL A 85 10.07 -4.35 -2.93
N ALA A 86 9.82 -3.24 -3.65
CA ALA A 86 10.79 -2.17 -3.81
C ALA A 86 11.13 -1.46 -2.48
N CYS A 87 10.15 -1.29 -1.59
CA CYS A 87 10.38 -0.74 -0.25
C CYS A 87 11.17 -1.72 0.63
N GLU A 88 10.95 -3.03 0.49
CA GLU A 88 11.74 -4.05 1.16
C GLU A 88 13.20 -4.03 0.73
N THR A 89 13.48 -3.96 -0.58
CA THR A 89 14.85 -3.88 -1.09
C THR A 89 15.53 -2.60 -0.63
N ALA A 90 14.81 -1.48 -0.59
CA ALA A 90 15.31 -0.21 -0.06
C ALA A 90 15.64 -0.24 1.45
N LEU A 91 14.78 -0.86 2.27
CA LEU A 91 14.99 -0.98 3.72
C LEU A 91 16.09 -1.99 4.08
N GLY A 92 16.16 -3.10 3.32
CA GLY A 92 16.99 -4.27 3.57
C GLY A 92 16.27 -5.34 4.42
N ARG A 93 16.73 -6.60 4.32
CA ARG A 93 16.09 -7.78 4.93
C ARG A 93 15.85 -7.65 6.44
N THR A 94 16.79 -7.06 7.18
CA THR A 94 16.69 -6.88 8.64
C THR A 94 15.60 -5.91 9.08
N ARG A 95 15.11 -5.06 8.17
CA ARG A 95 14.10 -4.02 8.41
C ARG A 95 12.81 -4.23 7.61
N ALA A 96 12.73 -5.32 6.84
CA ALA A 96 11.61 -5.66 5.96
C ALA A 96 10.27 -5.76 6.70
N HIS A 97 10.29 -6.06 8.00
CA HIS A 97 9.07 -6.16 8.82
C HIS A 97 8.24 -4.87 8.86
N ARG A 98 8.84 -3.69 8.59
CA ARG A 98 8.12 -2.39 8.56
C ARG A 98 7.75 -1.91 7.15
N ARG A 99 8.00 -2.71 6.11
CA ARG A 99 7.75 -2.32 4.70
C ARG A 99 6.30 -1.93 4.42
N GLY A 100 5.34 -2.49 5.15
CA GLY A 100 3.91 -2.23 4.98
C GLY A 100 3.55 -0.75 5.12
N LEU A 101 4.11 -0.06 6.12
CA LEU A 101 3.86 1.36 6.38
C LEU A 101 4.36 2.28 5.27
N MET A 102 5.33 1.82 4.48
CA MET A 102 5.88 2.58 3.38
C MET A 102 4.89 2.70 2.21
N LEU A 103 3.77 1.95 2.22
CA LEU A 103 2.70 2.09 1.23
C LEU A 103 1.80 3.32 1.48
N ALA A 104 1.91 3.98 2.64
CA ALA A 104 1.05 5.12 2.97
C ALA A 104 1.12 6.27 1.94
N PRO A 105 2.30 6.69 1.42
CA PRO A 105 2.39 7.71 0.38
C PRO A 105 1.71 7.29 -0.92
N LEU A 106 1.90 6.04 -1.36
CA LEU A 106 1.20 5.50 -2.52
C LEU A 106 -0.31 5.65 -2.38
N LEU A 107 -0.86 5.18 -1.25
CA LEU A 107 -2.29 5.28 -0.98
C LEU A 107 -2.76 6.73 -1.03
N LEU A 108 -2.06 7.64 -0.35
CA LEU A 108 -2.40 9.06 -0.32
C LEU A 108 -2.43 9.67 -1.73
N VAL A 109 -1.39 9.44 -2.53
CA VAL A 109 -1.29 10.01 -3.89
C VAL A 109 -2.40 9.47 -4.79
N VAL A 110 -2.63 8.15 -4.79
CA VAL A 110 -3.64 7.58 -5.67
C VAL A 110 -5.05 7.98 -5.23
N SER A 111 -5.32 8.04 -3.91
CA SER A 111 -6.60 8.56 -3.41
C SER A 111 -6.82 10.02 -3.81
N VAL A 112 -5.83 10.89 -3.63
CA VAL A 112 -5.94 12.31 -4.04
C VAL A 112 -6.14 12.43 -5.56
N ALA A 113 -5.42 11.66 -6.36
CA ALA A 113 -5.60 11.67 -7.81
C ALA A 113 -6.99 11.17 -8.24
N HIS A 114 -7.55 10.18 -7.54
CA HIS A 114 -8.90 9.69 -7.81
C HIS A 114 -9.96 10.75 -7.50
N GLU A 115 -9.83 11.44 -6.36
CA GLU A 115 -10.69 12.56 -6.00
C GLU A 115 -10.56 13.73 -7.01
N LEU A 116 -9.35 14.06 -7.45
CA LEU A 116 -9.13 15.10 -8.47
C LEU A 116 -9.75 14.72 -9.82
N ALA A 117 -9.69 13.44 -10.21
CA ALA A 117 -10.34 12.94 -11.42
C ALA A 117 -11.87 13.09 -11.35
N ALA A 118 -12.48 12.89 -10.17
CA ALA A 118 -13.90 13.15 -9.95
C ALA A 118 -14.27 14.63 -10.16
N HIS A 119 -13.31 15.55 -10.00
CA HIS A 119 -13.47 16.99 -10.24
C HIS A 119 -13.02 17.43 -11.65
N GLY A 120 -12.79 16.48 -12.57
CA GLY A 120 -12.45 16.75 -13.97
C GLY A 120 -10.95 16.87 -14.26
N TRP A 121 -10.09 16.63 -13.27
CA TRP A 121 -8.63 16.65 -13.46
C TRP A 121 -8.11 15.24 -13.78
N ALA A 122 -7.93 14.94 -15.06
CA ALA A 122 -7.44 13.64 -15.50
C ALA A 122 -5.90 13.64 -15.61
N ALA A 123 -5.23 13.02 -14.64
CA ALA A 123 -3.82 12.65 -14.79
C ALA A 123 -3.68 11.46 -15.79
N PRO A 124 -2.55 11.33 -16.50
CA PRO A 124 -2.29 10.13 -17.31
C PRO A 124 -2.36 8.87 -16.46
N ARG A 125 -2.88 7.77 -17.04
CA ARG A 125 -3.32 6.56 -16.33
C ARG A 125 -2.37 6.05 -15.25
N TYR A 126 -1.06 6.03 -15.50
CA TYR A 126 -0.05 5.45 -14.61
C TYR A 126 0.70 6.47 -13.75
N VAL A 127 0.47 7.77 -13.94
CA VAL A 127 1.23 8.82 -13.25
C VAL A 127 1.02 8.80 -11.73
N PRO A 128 -0.21 8.69 -11.20
CA PRO A 128 -0.42 8.66 -9.76
C PRO A 128 0.26 7.46 -9.07
N GLU A 129 0.23 6.31 -9.72
CA GLU A 129 0.80 5.06 -9.20
C GLU A 129 2.33 5.10 -9.21
N ILE A 130 2.92 5.60 -10.29
CA ILE A 130 4.37 5.81 -10.39
C ILE A 130 4.83 6.84 -9.36
N ALA A 131 4.16 7.99 -9.27
CA ALA A 131 4.50 9.05 -8.33
C ALA A 131 4.40 8.56 -6.87
N GLY A 132 3.29 7.90 -6.54
CA GLY A 132 3.07 7.31 -5.22
C GLY A 132 4.10 6.23 -4.88
N GLY A 133 4.43 5.35 -5.84
CA GLY A 133 5.44 4.30 -5.67
C GLY A 133 6.85 4.86 -5.47
N VAL A 134 7.25 5.87 -6.26
CA VAL A 134 8.53 6.56 -6.10
C VAL A 134 8.62 7.23 -4.74
N LEU A 135 7.56 7.91 -4.28
CA LEU A 135 7.51 8.52 -2.96
C LEU A 135 7.62 7.49 -1.83
N SER A 136 6.95 6.34 -1.96
CA SER A 136 7.06 5.22 -1.04
C SER A 136 8.49 4.69 -0.93
N VAL A 137 9.19 4.50 -2.06
CA VAL A 137 10.58 4.03 -2.08
C VAL A 137 11.53 5.09 -1.52
N ALA A 138 11.35 6.36 -1.90
CA ALA A 138 12.13 7.48 -1.36
C ALA A 138 11.96 7.59 0.16
N LEU A 139 10.73 7.42 0.66
CA LEU A 139 10.42 7.37 2.08
C LEU A 139 11.15 6.20 2.76
N ALA A 140 11.09 5.01 2.18
CA ALA A 140 11.78 3.82 2.69
C ALA A 140 13.29 4.06 2.83
N LEU A 141 13.94 4.66 1.82
CA LEU A 141 15.36 5.03 1.87
C LEU A 141 15.64 6.09 2.95
N TRP A 142 14.78 7.10 3.05
CA TRP A 142 14.97 8.20 4.01
C TRP A 142 14.84 7.74 5.47
N VAL A 143 13.91 6.82 5.72
CA VAL A 143 13.57 6.35 7.07
C VAL A 143 14.40 5.13 7.48
N ARG A 144 15.11 4.50 6.53
CA ARG A 144 15.96 3.32 6.75
C ARG A 144 16.88 3.43 7.98
N SER A 145 17.48 4.60 8.20
CA SER A 145 18.40 4.83 9.33
C SER A 145 17.69 4.96 10.69
N ALA A 146 16.39 5.26 10.69
CA ALA A 146 15.57 5.39 11.90
C ALA A 146 14.87 4.08 12.30
N VAL A 147 14.82 3.09 11.40
CA VAL A 147 14.22 1.77 11.69
C VAL A 147 15.28 0.87 12.35
N ALA A 148 14.98 0.43 13.56
CA ALA A 148 15.80 -0.55 14.26
C ALA A 148 15.89 -1.85 13.43
N PRO A 149 17.10 -2.41 13.21
CA PRO A 149 17.21 -3.75 12.66
C PRO A 149 16.59 -4.74 13.65
N ARG A 150 15.85 -5.73 13.15
CA ARG A 150 15.39 -6.83 13.99
C ARG A 150 16.63 -7.53 14.57
N SER A 151 16.75 -7.59 15.89
CA SER A 151 17.75 -8.42 16.55
C SER A 151 17.51 -9.85 16.09
N GLU A 152 18.49 -10.43 15.38
CA GLU A 152 18.52 -11.87 15.15
C GLU A 152 18.49 -12.50 16.55
N GLU A 153 17.36 -13.10 16.92
CA GLU A 153 17.35 -14.03 18.04
C GLU A 153 18.42 -15.05 17.70
N ALA A 154 19.46 -15.05 18.54
CA ALA A 154 20.49 -16.07 18.54
C ALA A 154 19.80 -17.44 18.65
N THR A 155 19.62 -18.09 17.50
CA THR A 155 19.39 -19.52 17.38
C THR A 155 20.69 -20.19 16.98
#